data_AF-A0AAD0WYC8-F1
#
_entry.id   AF-A0AAD0WYC8-F1
#
_cell.length_a   1.000
_cell.length_b   1.000
_cell.length_c   1.000
_cell.angle_alpha   90.00
_cell.angle_beta   90.00
_cell.angle_gamma   90.00
#
_symmetry.space_group_name_H-M   'P 1'
#
loop_
_entity.id
_entity.type
_entity.pdbx_description
1 polymer ?
#
loop_
_entity_poly.entity_id
_entity_poly.type
_entity_poly.pdbx_seq_one_letter_code
_entity_poly.pdbx_strand_id
1 'polypeptide(L)'
;MKNVFLLLAIALNSFVFASAALDQAAQEEIVSFIAKVERKYLWRAGYQNVSSNFSKLSQSSFSSYLDRVFEQDLEKSEIHEIRSCLEAKDCAAYNISIQSEYHSGYGVDSVFVLINLNSGKYNADIKHNVYSE
;
A
#
# COMPACT_ATOMS: atom_id res chain seq x y z
N MET A 1 39.31 30.96 40.60
CA MET A 1 38.42 29.81 40.35
C MET A 1 37.24 30.27 39.50
N LYS A 2 37.24 30.00 38.19
CA LYS A 2 36.04 30.02 37.34
C LYS A 2 36.36 29.42 35.96
N ASN A 3 35.68 28.31 35.69
CA ASN A 3 35.18 27.86 34.39
C ASN A 3 36.20 27.35 33.36
N VAL A 4 36.60 26.09 33.54
CA VAL A 4 37.04 25.21 32.45
C VAL A 4 35.79 24.79 31.66
N PHE A 5 35.62 25.32 30.45
CA PHE A 5 34.63 24.83 29.49
C PHE A 5 35.17 23.53 28.88
N LEU A 6 34.62 22.41 29.33
CA LEU A 6 34.92 21.07 28.81
C LEU A 6 34.14 20.90 27.49
N LEU A 7 34.84 21.00 26.36
CA LEU A 7 34.34 20.65 25.03
C LEU A 7 34.14 19.12 24.97
N LEU A 8 32.92 18.68 25.27
CA LEU A 8 32.49 17.29 25.06
C LEU A 8 32.20 17.10 23.57
N ALA A 9 33.22 16.69 22.82
CA ALA A 9 33.04 16.17 21.47
C ALA A 9 32.30 14.83 21.55
N ILE A 10 30.97 14.89 21.52
CA ILE A 10 30.12 13.72 21.34
C ILE A 10 30.38 13.21 19.93
N ALA A 11 31.20 12.15 19.85
CA ALA A 11 31.35 11.35 18.66
C ALA A 11 29.96 10.82 18.26
N LEU A 12 29.38 11.46 17.24
CA LEU A 12 28.23 10.95 16.52
C LEU A 12 28.67 9.65 15.84
N ASN A 13 28.44 8.54 16.54
CA ASN A 13 28.45 7.21 15.95
C ASN A 13 27.39 7.22 14.84
N SER A 14 27.85 7.47 13.61
CA SER A 14 27.06 7.34 12.41
C SER A 14 26.90 5.84 12.18
N PHE A 15 25.97 5.21 12.90
CA PHE A 15 25.48 3.90 12.52
C PHE A 15 24.71 4.08 11.21
N VAL A 16 25.45 4.02 10.10
CA VAL A 16 24.90 3.79 8.79
C VAL A 16 24.39 2.34 8.81
N PHE A 17 23.19 2.14 9.35
CA PHE A 17 22.49 0.90 9.13
C PHE A 17 22.17 0.86 7.64
N ALA A 18 22.90 0.02 6.91
CA ALA A 18 22.42 -0.47 5.64
C ALA A 18 21.08 -1.15 5.93
N SER A 19 19.99 -0.42 5.71
CA SER A 19 18.64 -0.93 5.84
C SER A 19 18.53 -2.11 4.89
N ALA A 20 18.44 -3.33 5.43
CA ALA A 20 18.10 -4.48 4.63
C ALA A 20 16.78 -4.20 3.92
N ALA A 21 16.62 -4.72 2.69
CA ALA A 21 15.34 -4.63 2.00
C ALA A 21 14.23 -5.18 2.91
N LEU A 22 13.09 -4.49 2.91
CA LEU A 22 11.92 -4.84 3.71
C LEU A 22 11.53 -6.29 3.42
N ASP A 23 11.49 -7.13 4.44
CA ASP A 23 11.06 -8.50 4.29
C ASP A 23 9.56 -8.61 3.99
N GLN A 24 9.11 -9.80 3.62
CA GLN A 24 7.71 -10.03 3.26
C GLN A 24 6.75 -9.79 4.45
N ALA A 25 7.16 -10.10 5.68
CA ALA A 25 6.30 -9.94 6.84
C ALA A 25 6.01 -8.46 7.12
N ALA A 26 7.05 -7.61 7.03
CA ALA A 26 6.90 -6.17 7.17
C ALA A 26 6.10 -5.55 6.00
N GLN A 27 6.25 -6.07 4.77
CA GLN A 27 5.37 -5.69 3.64
C GLN A 27 3.90 -5.99 3.97
N GLU A 28 3.60 -7.21 4.43
CA GLU A 28 2.23 -7.63 4.76
C GLU A 28 1.63 -6.86 5.94
N GLU A 29 2.45 -6.44 6.91
CA GLU A 29 2.01 -5.58 8.01
C GLU A 29 1.53 -4.20 7.50
N ILE A 30 2.28 -3.58 6.57
CA ILE A 30 1.89 -2.32 5.92
C ILE A 30 0.55 -2.49 5.19
N VAL A 31 0.42 -3.53 4.36
CA VAL A 31 -0.79 -3.79 3.56
C VAL A 31 -1.99 -4.10 4.47
N SER A 32 -1.78 -4.87 5.53
CA SER A 32 -2.82 -5.19 6.53
C SER A 32 -3.28 -3.94 7.29
N PHE A 33 -2.36 -3.04 7.63
CA PHE A 33 -2.70 -1.74 8.22
C PHE A 33 -3.57 -0.91 7.28
N ILE A 34 -3.17 -0.76 6.02
CA ILE A 34 -3.93 -0.02 5.01
C ILE A 34 -5.33 -0.63 4.84
N ALA A 35 -5.43 -1.95 4.67
CA ALA A 35 -6.72 -2.64 4.57
C ALA A 35 -7.63 -2.38 5.78
N LYS A 36 -7.08 -2.33 7.01
CA LYS A 36 -7.86 -1.95 8.21
C LYS A 36 -8.32 -0.49 8.16
N VAL A 37 -7.50 0.44 7.68
CA VAL A 37 -7.86 1.85 7.54
C VAL A 37 -9.01 2.02 6.54
N GLU A 38 -8.92 1.40 5.36
CA GLU A 38 -9.96 1.47 4.33
C GLU A 38 -11.29 0.89 4.82
N ARG A 39 -11.27 -0.29 5.46
CA ARG A 39 -12.49 -0.86 6.05
C ARG A 39 -13.11 0.03 7.11
N LYS A 40 -12.27 0.65 7.96
CA LYS A 40 -12.73 1.58 9.00
C LYS A 40 -13.36 2.83 8.39
N TYR A 41 -12.86 3.31 7.24
CA TYR A 41 -13.48 4.41 6.51
C TYR A 41 -14.88 4.03 6.03
N LEU A 42 -15.05 2.88 5.38
CA LEU A 42 -16.35 2.40 4.90
C LEU A 42 -17.36 2.19 6.04
N TRP A 43 -16.94 1.60 7.16
CA TRP A 43 -17.82 1.48 8.34
C TRP A 43 -18.31 2.83 8.86
N ARG A 44 -17.43 3.85 8.87
CA ARG A 44 -17.81 5.21 9.27
C ARG A 44 -18.76 5.87 8.27
N ALA A 45 -18.67 5.50 7.00
CA ALA A 45 -19.59 5.94 5.95
C ALA A 45 -20.94 5.20 5.97
N GLY A 46 -21.14 4.24 6.89
CA GLY A 46 -22.42 3.53 7.06
C GLY A 46 -22.52 2.23 6.27
N TYR A 47 -21.44 1.77 5.65
CA TYR A 47 -21.40 0.49 4.95
C TYR A 47 -21.44 -0.67 5.96
N GLN A 48 -22.00 -1.79 5.54
CA GLN A 48 -22.17 -3.02 6.30
C GLN A 48 -21.34 -4.15 5.69
N ASN A 49 -21.17 -5.24 6.45
CA ASN A 49 -20.47 -6.46 6.00
C ASN A 49 -19.09 -6.22 5.34
N VAL A 50 -18.40 -5.15 5.78
CA VAL A 50 -17.13 -4.73 5.18
C VAL A 50 -16.03 -5.75 5.46
N SER A 51 -15.49 -6.35 4.41
CA SER A 51 -14.40 -7.32 4.47
C SER A 51 -13.30 -6.96 3.48
N SER A 52 -12.11 -7.51 3.68
CA SER A 52 -10.98 -7.23 2.80
C SER A 52 -10.01 -8.40 2.76
N ASN A 53 -9.38 -8.59 1.61
CA ASN A 53 -8.36 -9.58 1.34
C ASN A 53 -7.30 -8.95 0.45
N PHE A 54 -6.04 -9.34 0.60
CA PHE A 54 -4.96 -8.78 -0.21
C PHE A 54 -4.06 -9.85 -0.80
N SER A 55 -3.45 -9.54 -1.93
CA SER A 55 -2.51 -10.40 -2.62
C SER A 55 -1.34 -9.59 -3.19
N LYS A 56 -0.16 -10.19 -3.22
CA LYS A 56 1.01 -9.60 -3.88
C LYS A 56 0.83 -9.71 -5.39
N LEU A 57 1.11 -8.63 -6.11
CA LEU A 57 1.01 -8.59 -7.56
C LEU A 57 2.31 -9.04 -8.22
N SER A 58 2.13 -9.72 -9.35
CA SER A 58 3.14 -10.01 -10.35
C SER A 58 2.72 -9.38 -11.68
N GLN A 59 3.64 -9.28 -12.64
CA GLN A 59 3.31 -8.78 -13.98
C GLN A 59 2.18 -9.57 -14.66
N SER A 60 2.19 -10.91 -14.53
CA SER A 60 1.16 -11.75 -15.09
C SER A 60 -0.19 -11.56 -14.40
N SER A 61 -0.21 -11.56 -13.05
CA SER A 61 -1.47 -11.37 -12.31
C SER A 61 -2.07 -9.98 -12.54
N PHE A 62 -1.24 -8.94 -12.69
CA PHE A 62 -1.72 -7.60 -13.01
C PHE A 62 -2.20 -7.49 -14.46
N SER A 63 -1.56 -8.17 -15.42
CA SER A 63 -2.06 -8.22 -16.79
C SER A 63 -3.43 -8.89 -16.85
N SER A 64 -3.58 -10.06 -16.20
CA SER A 64 -4.88 -10.75 -16.08
C SER A 64 -5.91 -9.94 -15.30
N TYR A 65 -5.48 -9.10 -14.35
CA TYR A 65 -6.36 -8.16 -13.65
C TYR A 65 -7.00 -7.20 -14.68
N LEU A 66 -6.19 -6.58 -15.53
CA LEU A 66 -6.61 -5.58 -16.52
C LEU A 66 -7.46 -6.15 -17.67
N ASP A 67 -7.45 -7.46 -17.89
CA ASP A 67 -8.27 -8.11 -18.92
C ASP A 67 -9.76 -8.24 -18.51
N ARG A 68 -10.12 -7.83 -17.29
CA ARG A 68 -11.49 -7.89 -16.77
C ARG A 68 -12.27 -6.62 -17.11
N VAL A 69 -13.60 -6.72 -17.06
CA VAL A 69 -14.49 -5.56 -17.15
C VAL A 69 -14.69 -4.99 -15.75
N PHE A 70 -14.52 -3.68 -15.60
CA PHE A 70 -14.70 -2.95 -14.36
C PHE A 70 -15.84 -1.95 -14.49
N GLU A 71 -16.44 -1.61 -13.34
CA GLU A 71 -17.34 -0.47 -13.25
C GLU A 71 -16.60 0.85 -13.53
N GLN A 72 -15.39 0.97 -12.98
CA GLN A 72 -14.47 2.06 -13.26
C GLN A 72 -13.10 1.50 -13.64
N ASP A 73 -12.63 1.80 -14.85
CA ASP A 73 -11.27 1.45 -15.28
C ASP A 73 -10.21 2.31 -14.56
N LEU A 74 -9.02 1.73 -14.38
CA LEU A 74 -7.84 2.48 -13.96
C LEU A 74 -7.41 3.46 -15.07
N GLU A 75 -6.92 4.62 -14.66
CA GLU A 75 -6.30 5.57 -15.59
C GLU A 75 -4.99 5.02 -16.17
N LYS A 76 -4.62 5.49 -17.37
CA LYS A 76 -3.36 5.09 -18.02
C LYS A 76 -2.12 5.42 -17.16
N SER A 77 -2.16 6.53 -16.45
CA SER A 77 -1.14 6.97 -15.47
C SER A 77 -1.00 5.97 -14.33
N GLU A 78 -2.11 5.55 -13.74
CA GLU A 78 -2.14 4.58 -12.64
C GLU A 78 -1.61 3.22 -13.07
N ILE A 79 -2.04 2.75 -14.26
CA ILE A 79 -1.53 1.50 -14.85
C ILE A 79 -0.02 1.58 -15.06
N HIS A 80 0.48 2.71 -15.56
CA HIS A 80 1.92 2.92 -15.77
C HIS A 80 2.69 2.92 -14.45
N GLU A 81 2.17 3.53 -13.40
CA GLU A 81 2.80 3.56 -12.07
C GLU A 81 2.90 2.16 -11.47
N ILE A 82 1.82 1.37 -11.52
CA ILE A 82 1.82 -0.01 -11.03
C ILE A 82 2.83 -0.87 -11.82
N ARG A 83 2.86 -0.76 -13.16
CA ARG A 83 3.84 -1.49 -13.99
C ARG A 83 5.27 -1.10 -13.67
N SER A 84 5.54 0.19 -13.47
CA SER A 84 6.86 0.68 -13.12
C SER A 84 7.33 0.11 -11.79
N CYS A 85 6.45 0.00 -10.79
CA CYS A 85 6.76 -0.69 -9.54
C CYS A 85 7.02 -2.18 -9.76
N LEU A 86 6.21 -2.88 -10.58
CA LEU A 86 6.39 -4.31 -10.87
C LEU A 86 7.68 -4.64 -11.62
N GLU A 87 8.27 -3.67 -12.33
CA GLU A 87 9.57 -3.80 -13.02
C GLU A 87 10.76 -3.46 -12.11
N ALA A 88 10.53 -2.65 -11.07
CA ALA A 88 11.57 -2.19 -10.16
C ALA A 88 11.96 -3.27 -9.13
N LYS A 89 13.27 -3.45 -8.91
CA LYS A 89 13.78 -4.45 -7.94
C LYS A 89 13.53 -4.06 -6.48
N ASP A 90 13.36 -2.77 -6.22
CA ASP A 90 13.16 -2.18 -4.91
C ASP A 90 11.72 -1.74 -4.66
N CYS A 91 10.77 -2.31 -5.40
CA CYS A 91 9.34 -2.06 -5.22
C CYS A 91 8.55 -3.37 -5.10
N ALA A 92 7.51 -3.35 -4.27
CA ALA A 92 6.51 -4.41 -4.22
C ALA A 92 5.11 -3.81 -4.38
N ALA A 93 4.31 -4.40 -5.26
CA ALA A 93 2.92 -4.01 -5.47
C ALA A 93 1.98 -5.05 -4.85
N TYR A 94 0.94 -4.59 -4.18
CA TYR A 94 -0.14 -5.40 -3.63
C TYR A 94 -1.48 -4.88 -4.11
N ASN A 95 -2.44 -5.78 -4.21
CA ASN A 95 -3.84 -5.46 -4.43
C ASN A 95 -4.63 -5.80 -3.18
N ILE A 96 -5.37 -4.84 -2.64
CA ILE A 96 -6.37 -5.05 -1.59
C ILE A 96 -7.73 -5.02 -2.29
N SER A 97 -8.47 -6.12 -2.20
CA SER A 97 -9.87 -6.18 -2.57
C SER A 97 -10.71 -5.94 -1.32
N ILE A 98 -11.66 -5.01 -1.41
CA ILE A 98 -12.56 -4.63 -0.33
C ILE A 98 -13.98 -4.88 -0.79
N GLN A 99 -14.73 -5.65 -0.01
CA GLN A 99 -16.13 -5.96 -0.28
C GLN A 99 -16.96 -5.28 0.79
N SER A 100 -18.06 -4.65 0.39
CA SER A 100 -18.93 -3.94 1.32
C SER A 100 -20.37 -3.87 0.82
N GLU A 101 -21.31 -3.78 1.76
CA GLU A 101 -22.73 -3.58 1.48
C GLU A 101 -23.15 -2.16 1.88
N TYR A 102 -24.07 -1.56 1.13
CA TYR A 102 -24.68 -0.27 1.41
C TYR A 102 -26.19 -0.35 1.16
N HIS A 103 -26.95 0.68 1.55
CA HIS A 103 -28.42 0.58 1.60
C HIS A 103 -29.08 0.14 0.28
N SER A 104 -28.46 0.45 -0.85
CA SER A 104 -28.95 0.12 -2.19
C SER A 104 -28.27 -1.08 -2.85
N GLY A 105 -27.31 -1.77 -2.18
CA GLY A 105 -26.70 -2.98 -2.72
C GLY A 105 -25.28 -3.28 -2.23
N TYR A 106 -24.42 -3.72 -3.12
CA TYR A 106 -23.13 -4.33 -2.81
C TYR A 106 -22.03 -3.82 -3.74
N GLY A 107 -20.84 -3.56 -3.20
CA GLY A 107 -19.70 -3.04 -3.95
C GLY A 107 -18.41 -3.80 -3.67
N VAL A 108 -17.57 -3.87 -4.70
CA VAL A 108 -16.19 -4.32 -4.62
C VAL A 108 -15.28 -3.19 -5.08
N ASP A 109 -14.39 -2.76 -4.19
CA ASP A 109 -13.35 -1.79 -4.50
C ASP A 109 -11.98 -2.47 -4.49
N SER A 110 -11.06 -1.88 -5.25
CA SER A 110 -9.67 -2.30 -5.29
C SER A 110 -8.76 -1.14 -4.92
N VAL A 111 -7.81 -1.41 -4.02
CA VAL A 111 -6.77 -0.46 -3.60
C VAL A 111 -5.41 -1.07 -3.92
N PHE A 112 -4.62 -0.39 -4.72
CA PHE A 112 -3.26 -0.80 -5.05
C PHE A 112 -2.28 -0.15 -4.07
N VAL A 113 -1.40 -0.96 -3.49
CA VAL A 113 -0.37 -0.50 -2.55
C VAL A 113 1.00 -0.74 -3.17
N LEU A 114 1.74 0.34 -3.42
CA LEU A 114 3.09 0.31 -3.98
C LEU A 114 4.08 0.63 -2.87
N ILE A 115 4.96 -0.30 -2.51
CA ILE A 115 5.87 -0.21 -1.36
C ILE A 115 7.30 -0.14 -1.87
N ASN A 116 8.03 0.91 -1.50
CA ASN A 116 9.47 0.97 -1.68
C ASN A 116 10.17 0.09 -0.63
N LEU A 117 10.83 -0.98 -1.09
CA LEU A 117 11.43 -2.00 -0.24
C LEU A 117 12.64 -1.49 0.56
N ASN A 118 13.27 -0.40 0.14
CA ASN A 118 14.45 0.13 0.85
C ASN A 118 14.06 1.06 2.01
N SER A 119 12.89 1.69 1.94
CA SER A 119 12.48 2.74 2.89
C SER A 119 11.19 2.44 3.65
N GLY A 120 10.39 1.45 3.21
CA GLY A 120 9.06 1.18 3.74
C GLY A 120 8.02 2.25 3.41
N LYS A 121 8.38 3.31 2.66
CA LYS A 121 7.42 4.28 2.13
C LYS A 121 6.48 3.60 1.15
N TYR A 122 5.22 3.99 1.16
CA TYR A 122 4.20 3.42 0.28
C TYR A 122 3.31 4.48 -0.36
N ASN A 123 2.73 4.15 -1.50
CA ASN A 123 1.60 4.83 -2.14
C ASN A 123 0.39 3.89 -2.09
N ALA A 124 -0.77 4.39 -1.65
CA ALA A 124 -2.05 3.66 -1.61
C ALA A 124 -3.22 4.48 -2.20
N ASP A 125 -2.90 5.49 -3.02
CA ASP A 125 -3.88 6.43 -3.56
C ASP A 125 -4.55 5.91 -4.85
N ILE A 126 -3.99 4.87 -5.47
CA ILE A 126 -4.56 4.23 -6.66
C ILE A 126 -5.70 3.30 -6.25
N LYS A 127 -6.93 3.73 -6.53
CA LYS A 127 -8.16 3.04 -6.14
C LYS A 127 -9.17 3.11 -7.26
N HIS A 128 -9.94 2.04 -7.44
CA HIS A 128 -11.07 2.08 -8.35
C HIS A 128 -12.15 1.08 -7.95
N ASN A 129 -13.38 1.37 -8.38
CA ASN A 129 -14.53 0.49 -8.20
C ASN A 129 -14.47 -0.64 -9.23
N VAL A 130 -14.44 -1.87 -8.73
CA VAL A 130 -14.40 -3.08 -9.55
C VAL A 130 -15.82 -3.49 -9.96
N TYR A 131 -16.77 -3.37 -9.04
CA TYR A 131 -18.14 -3.77 -9.22
C TYR A 131 -19.06 -3.03 -8.24
N SER A 132 -20.27 -2.69 -8.69
CA SER A 132 -21.35 -2.19 -7.85
C SER A 132 -22.70 -2.68 -8.35
N GLU A 133 -23.52 -3.22 -7.45
CA GLU A 133 -24.93 -3.62 -7.66
C GLU A 133 -25.83 -2.90 -6.66
#